data_AF-A0A7I8KRT7-F1
#
_entry.id   AF-A0A7I8KRT7-F1
#
_cell.length_a   1.000
_cell.length_b   1.000
_cell.length_c   1.000
_cell.angle_alpha   90.00
_cell.angle_beta   90.00
_cell.angle_gamma   90.00
#
_symmetry.space_group_name_H-M   'P 1'
#
loop_
_entity.id
_entity.type
_entity.pdbx_description
1 polymer ?
#
loop_
_entity_poly.entity_id
_entity_poly.type
_entity_poly.pdbx_seq_one_letter_code
_entity_poly.pdbx_strand_id
1 'polypeptide(L)'
;MATVKSATPPRFKRRGARRETTPCRITLSQRGKRTAEEEEASAAVVVHRPLSESAILPPPSFFLVDSLDLAPRLLGKLLRRDDVVLRITEVEAYRANDTACHGRFGVTSRTAPMFGPGGHTYVYMCYGIHMMLNVVADKEGVGAAVLIRSCAPVSGLATIQQRRKQRTDKPILLTGPGKIGQALGLSTSWSNHPLYVPGGLELLDGPAPEGILVGPRVGIDYASPEHVAAPWRFAAADSPWISAPKNTLKAQANEVNEES
;
A
#
# COMPACT_ATOMS: atom_id res chain seq x y z
N MET A 1 27.79 44.25 -32.11
CA MET A 1 28.05 44.62 -30.71
C MET A 1 26.86 45.39 -30.19
N ALA A 2 26.04 44.77 -29.34
CA ALA A 2 24.89 45.39 -28.68
C ALA A 2 25.05 45.18 -27.17
N THR A 3 25.11 46.25 -26.40
CA THR A 3 25.39 46.27 -24.97
C THR A 3 24.10 46.12 -24.16
N VAL A 4 24.09 45.09 -23.30
CA VAL A 4 23.01 44.75 -22.36
C VAL A 4 23.14 45.62 -21.11
N LYS A 5 22.07 46.31 -20.70
CA LYS A 5 21.97 46.99 -19.39
C LYS A 5 21.28 46.07 -18.38
N SER A 6 22.00 45.73 -17.32
CA SER A 6 21.57 44.94 -16.16
C SER A 6 20.74 45.78 -15.17
N ALA A 7 19.60 45.25 -14.72
CA ALA A 7 18.76 45.84 -13.67
C ALA A 7 19.06 45.23 -12.30
N THR A 8 19.26 46.08 -11.29
CA THR A 8 19.58 45.76 -9.89
C THR A 8 18.29 45.52 -9.06
N PRO A 9 18.25 44.55 -8.13
CA PRO A 9 17.06 44.31 -7.29
C PRO A 9 17.01 45.24 -6.05
N PRO A 10 15.82 45.54 -5.50
CA PRO A 10 15.69 46.48 -4.39
C PRO A 10 15.98 45.86 -3.01
N ARG A 11 16.64 46.66 -2.18
CA ARG A 11 17.02 46.43 -0.77
C ARG A 11 15.79 46.52 0.16
N PHE A 12 15.51 45.47 0.94
CA PHE A 12 14.55 45.51 2.04
C PHE A 12 15.21 46.02 3.34
N LYS A 13 14.63 47.07 3.95
CA LYS A 13 15.08 47.69 5.19
C LYS A 13 14.59 46.89 6.42
N ARG A 14 15.51 46.54 7.32
CA ARG A 14 15.21 46.05 8.68
C ARG A 14 14.72 47.20 9.57
N ARG A 15 13.60 47.01 10.26
CA ARG A 15 13.21 47.83 11.43
C ARG A 15 13.17 46.93 12.65
N GLY A 16 13.97 47.27 13.66
CA GLY A 16 13.86 46.73 15.01
C GLY A 16 12.95 47.60 15.87
N ALA A 17 12.21 46.98 16.78
CA ALA A 17 11.69 47.65 17.96
C ALA A 17 11.64 46.63 19.11
N ARG A 18 12.38 46.97 20.16
CA ARG A 18 12.53 46.27 21.45
C ARG A 18 11.27 46.52 22.29
N ARG A 19 10.73 45.52 22.99
CA ARG A 19 9.83 45.74 24.13
C ARG A 19 10.15 44.77 25.27
N GLU A 20 10.16 45.36 26.45
CA GLU A 20 10.59 44.81 27.74
C GLU A 20 9.53 43.91 28.38
N THR A 21 10.02 43.14 29.34
CA THR A 21 9.38 42.10 30.15
C THR A 21 8.47 42.64 31.26
N THR A 22 7.38 41.92 31.56
CA THR A 22 6.71 41.96 32.88
C THR A 22 6.02 40.59 33.13
N PRO A 23 6.05 40.03 34.36
CA PRO A 23 5.85 38.60 34.58
C PRO A 23 4.37 38.24 34.76
N CYS A 24 3.93 37.13 34.14
CA CYS A 24 2.59 36.60 34.34
C CYS A 24 2.62 35.47 35.37
N ARG A 25 1.86 35.68 36.44
CA ARG A 25 1.70 34.82 37.61
C ARG A 25 0.92 33.55 37.21
N ILE A 26 1.59 32.40 37.21
CA ILE A 26 0.96 31.10 36.96
C ILE A 26 0.27 30.65 38.25
N THR A 27 -1.06 30.57 38.21
CA THR A 27 -1.86 29.92 39.24
C THR A 27 -1.90 28.41 38.97
N LEU A 28 -1.42 27.63 39.93
CA LEU A 28 -1.55 26.18 39.97
C LEU A 28 -3.03 25.79 40.11
N SER A 29 -3.61 25.29 39.02
CA SER A 29 -4.87 24.55 39.04
C SER A 29 -4.55 23.07 39.11
N GLN A 30 -4.78 22.48 40.28
CA GLN A 30 -4.72 21.04 40.51
C GLN A 30 -5.85 20.37 39.72
N ARG A 31 -5.50 19.50 38.76
CA ARG A 31 -6.46 18.59 38.14
C ARG A 31 -5.94 17.15 38.23
N GLY A 32 -6.78 16.32 38.83
CA GLY A 32 -6.54 14.96 39.32
C GLY A 32 -5.62 14.07 38.50
N LYS A 33 -4.71 13.41 39.23
CA LYS A 33 -4.06 12.16 38.82
C LYS A 33 -5.16 11.16 38.43
N ARG A 34 -5.26 10.82 37.16
CA ARG A 34 -5.80 9.52 36.75
C ARG A 34 -4.62 8.56 36.73
N THR A 35 -4.80 7.45 37.42
CA THR A 35 -3.83 6.37 37.58
C THR A 35 -3.50 5.76 36.22
N ALA A 36 -2.22 5.43 36.05
CA ALA A 36 -1.62 4.91 34.82
C ALA A 36 -1.96 3.42 34.56
N GLU A 37 -3.10 2.93 35.06
CA GLU A 37 -3.44 1.51 35.06
C GLU A 37 -4.65 1.16 34.17
N GLU A 38 -5.28 2.14 33.53
CA GLU A 38 -6.48 1.91 32.68
C GLU A 38 -6.25 2.09 31.17
N GLU A 39 -5.05 2.46 30.73
CA GLU A 39 -4.72 2.64 29.30
C GLU A 39 -3.99 1.42 28.67
N GLU A 40 -3.78 0.34 29.43
CA GLU A 40 -3.02 -0.84 29.00
C GLU A 40 -3.89 -2.01 28.49
N ALA A 41 -5.20 -1.80 28.31
CA ALA A 41 -6.15 -2.81 27.87
C ALA A 41 -6.69 -2.56 26.44
N SER A 42 -5.80 -2.41 25.45
CA SER A 42 -6.15 -2.57 24.03
C SER A 42 -4.91 -2.80 23.16
N ALA A 43 -3.98 -3.64 23.62
CA ALA A 43 -2.98 -4.23 22.73
C ALA A 43 -3.65 -5.41 22.02
N ALA A 44 -3.99 -5.21 20.73
CA ALA A 44 -4.46 -6.28 19.88
C ALA A 44 -3.46 -7.44 19.93
N VAL A 45 -3.86 -8.54 20.56
CA VAL A 45 -3.11 -9.78 20.61
C VAL A 45 -2.83 -10.16 19.15
N VAL A 46 -1.55 -10.14 18.76
CA VAL A 46 -1.09 -10.78 17.53
C VAL A 46 -1.33 -12.26 17.75
N VAL A 47 -2.49 -12.74 17.30
CA VAL A 47 -2.84 -14.15 17.38
C VAL A 47 -1.86 -14.86 16.44
N HIS A 48 -0.82 -15.45 17.00
CA HIS A 48 0.01 -16.47 16.34
C HIS A 48 -0.88 -17.70 16.13
N ARG A 49 -1.82 -17.61 15.18
CA ARG A 49 -2.47 -18.80 14.66
C ARG A 49 -1.46 -19.43 13.71
N PRO A 50 -0.96 -20.64 13.98
CA PRO A 50 -0.16 -21.35 13.00
C PRO A 50 -0.99 -21.44 11.73
N LEU A 51 -0.37 -21.10 10.59
CA LEU A 51 -0.97 -21.32 9.28
C LEU A 51 -1.38 -22.79 9.26
N SER A 52 -2.66 -23.07 9.06
CA SER A 52 -3.10 -24.44 8.78
C SER A 52 -2.29 -24.97 7.61
N GLU A 53 -1.91 -26.25 7.63
CA GLU A 53 -1.15 -26.94 6.58
C GLU A 53 -1.77 -26.83 5.16
N SER A 54 -2.95 -26.23 5.04
CA SER A 54 -3.77 -26.09 3.82
C SER A 54 -3.67 -24.71 3.15
N ALA A 55 -2.55 -23.97 3.28
CA ALA A 55 -2.36 -22.75 2.48
C ALA A 55 -2.07 -23.16 1.02
N ILE A 56 -3.11 -23.19 0.19
CA ILE A 56 -3.08 -23.67 -1.19
C ILE A 56 -2.67 -22.53 -2.13
N LEU A 57 -1.84 -22.84 -3.13
CA LEU A 57 -1.51 -21.91 -4.22
C LEU A 57 -2.74 -21.79 -5.15
N PRO A 58 -3.22 -20.57 -5.46
CA PRO A 58 -4.29 -20.39 -6.43
C PRO A 58 -3.88 -20.91 -7.82
N PRO A 59 -4.81 -21.51 -8.59
CA PRO A 59 -4.52 -21.95 -9.95
C PRO A 59 -4.25 -20.72 -10.86
N PRO A 60 -3.52 -20.87 -11.97
CA PRO A 60 -3.26 -19.76 -12.90
C PRO A 60 -4.52 -19.02 -13.37
N SER A 61 -5.64 -19.73 -13.54
CA SER A 61 -6.93 -19.14 -13.93
C SER A 61 -7.49 -18.12 -12.93
N PHE A 62 -7.06 -18.16 -11.66
CA PHE A 62 -7.44 -17.17 -10.65
C PHE A 62 -7.04 -15.74 -11.06
N PHE A 63 -5.94 -15.60 -11.78
CA PHE A 63 -5.37 -14.31 -12.18
C PHE A 63 -5.84 -13.81 -13.54
N LEU A 64 -6.47 -14.68 -14.34
CA LEU A 64 -6.93 -14.39 -15.71
C LEU A 64 -8.30 -13.70 -15.72
N VAL A 65 -8.42 -12.67 -14.90
CA VAL A 65 -9.60 -11.80 -14.80
C VAL A 65 -9.15 -10.34 -14.84
N ASP A 66 -10.10 -9.44 -15.08
CA ASP A 66 -9.82 -8.01 -15.08
C ASP A 66 -9.24 -7.56 -13.71
N SER A 67 -8.37 -6.55 -13.71
CA SER A 67 -7.70 -6.10 -12.48
C SER A 67 -8.65 -5.55 -11.41
N LEU A 68 -9.84 -5.03 -11.78
CA LEU A 68 -10.89 -4.67 -10.82
C LEU A 68 -11.57 -5.88 -10.19
N ASP A 69 -11.63 -7.01 -10.87
CA ASP A 69 -12.13 -8.26 -10.31
C ASP A 69 -11.06 -8.97 -9.47
N LEU A 70 -9.80 -8.90 -9.90
CA LEU A 70 -8.68 -9.51 -9.19
C LEU A 70 -8.38 -8.80 -7.86
N ALA A 71 -8.45 -7.47 -7.83
CA ALA A 71 -8.10 -6.68 -6.65
C ALA A 71 -8.85 -7.10 -5.37
N PRO A 72 -10.19 -7.15 -5.32
CA PRO A 72 -10.90 -7.61 -4.14
C PRO A 72 -10.60 -9.09 -3.81
N ARG A 73 -10.37 -9.94 -4.81
CA ARG A 73 -10.02 -11.37 -4.61
C ARG A 73 -8.64 -11.57 -3.95
N LEU A 74 -7.75 -10.57 -4.05
CA LEU A 74 -6.43 -10.61 -3.41
C LEU A 74 -6.49 -10.23 -1.92
N LEU A 75 -7.54 -9.55 -1.47
CA LEU A 75 -7.69 -9.22 -0.04
C LEU A 75 -7.84 -10.51 0.79
N GLY A 76 -7.07 -10.60 1.87
CA GLY A 76 -7.04 -11.78 2.73
C GLY A 76 -6.09 -12.90 2.28
N LYS A 77 -5.67 -12.92 1.00
CA LYS A 77 -4.60 -13.82 0.52
C LYS A 77 -3.29 -13.55 1.26
N LEU A 78 -2.40 -14.54 1.25
CA LEU A 78 -1.12 -14.49 1.94
C LEU A 78 0.03 -14.39 0.94
N LEU A 79 0.95 -13.46 1.15
CA LEU A 79 2.25 -13.44 0.48
C LEU A 79 3.26 -14.14 1.37
N ARG A 80 3.92 -15.18 0.86
CA ARG A 80 4.98 -15.92 1.56
C ARG A 80 6.31 -15.77 0.83
N ARG A 81 7.36 -15.43 1.59
CA ARG A 81 8.75 -15.50 1.13
C ARG A 81 9.65 -15.76 2.33
N ASP A 82 10.45 -16.83 2.23
CA ASP A 82 11.27 -17.32 3.34
C ASP A 82 10.37 -17.60 4.58
N ASP A 83 10.73 -17.07 5.75
CA ASP A 83 9.95 -17.15 7.00
C ASP A 83 8.84 -16.07 7.12
N VAL A 84 8.82 -15.10 6.19
CA VAL A 84 7.90 -13.96 6.22
C VAL A 84 6.58 -14.34 5.53
N VAL A 85 5.48 -14.21 6.28
CA VAL A 85 4.12 -14.34 5.74
C VAL A 85 3.32 -13.09 6.06
N LEU A 86 2.70 -12.51 5.04
CA LEU A 86 1.94 -11.28 5.10
C LEU A 86 0.52 -11.49 4.56
N ARG A 87 -0.52 -11.11 5.30
CA ARG A 87 -1.90 -11.05 4.81
C ARG A 87 -2.10 -9.76 4.03
N ILE A 88 -2.53 -9.83 2.78
CA ILE A 88 -2.84 -8.63 1.97
C ILE A 88 -4.09 -7.96 2.55
N THR A 89 -3.97 -6.68 2.89
CA THR A 89 -5.04 -5.90 3.54
C THR A 89 -5.47 -4.69 2.73
N GLU A 90 -4.69 -4.31 1.72
CA GLU A 90 -5.00 -3.16 0.86
C GLU A 90 -4.32 -3.31 -0.49
N VAL A 91 -5.06 -3.00 -1.56
CA VAL A 91 -4.60 -3.06 -2.94
C VAL A 91 -5.16 -1.91 -3.79
N GLU A 92 -4.55 -1.67 -4.95
CA GLU A 92 -5.08 -0.79 -6.00
C GLU A 92 -5.05 -1.48 -7.36
N ALA A 93 -6.13 -1.34 -8.11
CA ALA A 93 -6.22 -1.86 -9.47
C ALA A 93 -5.77 -0.82 -10.51
N TYR A 94 -5.12 -1.31 -11.57
CA TYR A 94 -4.69 -0.55 -12.73
C TYR A 94 -5.06 -1.34 -13.99
N ARG A 95 -5.84 -0.73 -14.90
CA ARG A 95 -6.29 -1.31 -16.17
C ARG A 95 -5.46 -0.79 -17.35
N ALA A 96 -5.56 -1.42 -18.52
CA ALA A 96 -4.80 -0.99 -19.70
C ALA A 96 -5.20 0.41 -20.22
N ASN A 97 -6.49 0.76 -20.12
CA ASN A 97 -7.04 2.05 -20.53
C ASN A 97 -6.90 3.17 -19.47
N ASP A 98 -6.25 2.86 -18.34
CA ASP A 98 -6.11 3.77 -17.22
C ASP A 98 -4.93 4.73 -17.39
N THR A 99 -5.21 6.03 -17.28
CA THR A 99 -4.16 7.06 -17.39
C THR A 99 -3.16 7.06 -16.22
N ALA A 100 -3.46 6.40 -15.11
CA ALA A 100 -2.51 6.17 -14.01
C ALA A 100 -1.66 4.90 -14.21
N CYS A 101 -2.01 4.03 -15.15
CA CYS A 101 -1.37 2.75 -15.36
C CYS A 101 -0.09 2.87 -16.19
N HIS A 102 0.97 2.16 -15.82
CA HIS A 102 2.19 2.07 -16.64
C HIS A 102 1.94 1.39 -18.00
N GLY A 103 0.96 0.49 -18.07
CA GLY A 103 0.56 -0.20 -19.30
C GLY A 103 0.11 0.74 -20.42
N ARG A 104 -0.36 1.96 -20.11
CA ARG A 104 -0.81 2.94 -21.13
C ARG A 104 0.28 3.35 -22.12
N PHE A 105 1.55 3.18 -21.76
CA PHE A 105 2.70 3.52 -22.59
C PHE A 105 3.16 2.36 -23.49
N GLY A 106 2.47 1.22 -23.45
CA GLY A 106 2.83 0.03 -24.18
C GLY A 106 4.04 -0.70 -23.59
N VAL A 107 4.59 -1.61 -24.39
CA VAL A 107 5.69 -2.50 -23.99
C VAL A 107 7.03 -1.76 -24.07
N THR A 108 7.70 -1.67 -22.93
CA THR A 108 9.08 -1.18 -22.77
C THR A 108 9.85 -2.19 -21.92
N SER A 109 11.18 -2.11 -21.86
CA SER A 109 11.95 -3.00 -20.97
C SER A 109 11.49 -2.95 -19.51
N ARG A 110 10.98 -1.79 -19.05
CA ARG A 110 10.44 -1.63 -17.69
C ARG A 110 9.03 -2.22 -17.56
N THR A 111 8.17 -2.03 -18.55
CA THR A 111 6.75 -2.41 -18.46
C THR A 111 6.48 -3.81 -18.99
N ALA A 112 7.42 -4.44 -19.72
CA ALA A 112 7.26 -5.76 -20.31
C ALA A 112 6.73 -6.83 -19.33
N PRO A 113 7.19 -6.91 -18.06
CA PRO A 113 6.60 -7.87 -17.12
C PRO A 113 5.11 -7.65 -16.85
N MET A 114 4.61 -6.41 -16.90
CA MET A 114 3.19 -6.10 -16.74
C MET A 114 2.32 -6.62 -17.89
N PHE A 115 2.93 -6.86 -19.06
CA PHE A 115 2.28 -7.47 -20.22
C PHE A 115 2.50 -8.99 -20.28
N GLY A 116 3.19 -9.58 -19.30
CA GLY A 116 3.39 -11.02 -19.20
C GLY A 116 2.14 -11.76 -18.74
N PRO A 117 2.26 -13.06 -18.37
CA PRO A 117 1.12 -13.85 -17.96
C PRO A 117 0.54 -13.41 -16.61
N GLY A 118 -0.79 -13.47 -16.47
CA GLY A 118 -1.47 -13.24 -15.19
C GLY A 118 -0.89 -14.09 -14.06
N GLY A 119 -0.82 -13.51 -12.85
CA GLY A 119 -0.25 -14.17 -11.67
C GLY A 119 1.27 -14.08 -11.56
N HIS A 120 1.93 -13.39 -12.50
CA HIS A 120 3.32 -12.99 -12.34
C HIS A 120 3.42 -11.67 -11.57
N THR A 121 4.55 -11.45 -10.94
CA THR A 121 4.85 -10.18 -10.30
C THR A 121 5.29 -9.13 -11.32
N TYR A 122 4.85 -7.89 -11.12
CA TYR A 122 5.47 -6.72 -11.72
C TYR A 122 6.10 -5.87 -10.62
N VAL A 123 7.43 -5.91 -10.53
CA VAL A 123 8.21 -5.19 -9.52
C VAL A 123 9.01 -4.07 -10.17
N TYR A 124 8.84 -2.85 -9.67
CA TYR A 124 9.61 -1.69 -10.14
C TYR A 124 10.10 -0.81 -8.98
N MET A 125 11.22 -0.12 -9.22
CA MET A 125 11.75 0.87 -8.29
C MET A 125 11.04 2.22 -8.48
N CYS A 126 10.50 2.77 -7.39
CA CYS A 126 9.88 4.08 -7.33
C CYS A 126 10.75 5.03 -6.47
N TYR A 127 10.93 6.26 -6.96
CA TYR A 127 11.76 7.31 -6.33
C TYR A 127 13.18 6.85 -5.93
N GLY A 128 13.72 5.83 -6.62
CA GLY A 128 15.05 5.28 -6.38
C GLY A 128 15.21 4.43 -5.11
N ILE A 129 14.17 4.29 -4.27
CA ILE A 129 14.31 3.67 -2.94
C ILE A 129 13.23 2.64 -2.58
N HIS A 130 12.09 2.64 -3.28
CA HIS A 130 10.94 1.81 -2.92
C HIS A 130 10.61 0.82 -4.02
N MET A 131 10.67 -0.48 -3.71
CA MET A 131 10.17 -1.52 -4.60
C MET A 131 8.65 -1.62 -4.47
N MET A 132 7.95 -1.41 -5.58
CA MET A 132 6.50 -1.57 -5.68
C MET A 132 6.18 -2.95 -6.22
N LEU A 133 5.43 -3.74 -5.46
CA LEU A 133 5.00 -5.08 -5.83
C LEU A 133 3.60 -5.03 -6.43
N ASN A 134 3.46 -5.50 -7.66
CA ASN A 134 2.18 -5.66 -8.32
C ASN A 134 1.98 -7.12 -8.73
N VAL A 135 0.73 -7.55 -8.83
CA VAL A 135 0.31 -8.84 -9.39
C VAL A 135 -0.30 -8.58 -10.76
N VAL A 136 0.28 -9.14 -11.81
CA VAL A 136 -0.23 -9.02 -13.18
C VAL A 136 -1.60 -9.70 -13.26
N ALA A 137 -2.54 -9.01 -13.87
CA ALA A 137 -3.91 -9.45 -14.07
C ALA A 137 -4.18 -9.66 -15.56
N ASP A 138 -5.30 -10.32 -15.87
CA ASP A 138 -5.77 -10.59 -17.22
C ASP A 138 -4.83 -11.53 -18.01
N LYS A 139 -5.17 -11.75 -19.28
CA LYS A 139 -4.35 -12.49 -20.23
C LYS A 139 -3.08 -11.73 -20.61
N GLU A 140 -2.08 -12.49 -21.04
CA GLU A 140 -0.84 -11.94 -21.59
C GLU A 140 -1.12 -10.91 -22.69
N GLY A 141 -0.34 -9.83 -22.69
CA GLY A 141 -0.44 -8.73 -23.64
C GLY A 141 -1.41 -7.61 -23.27
N VAL A 142 -2.20 -7.72 -22.20
CA VAL A 142 -3.15 -6.65 -21.81
C VAL A 142 -2.46 -5.48 -21.10
N GLY A 143 -1.52 -5.75 -20.18
CA GLY A 143 -0.85 -4.69 -19.43
C GLY A 143 -1.68 -4.15 -18.26
N ALA A 144 -2.31 -5.03 -17.48
CA ALA A 144 -3.08 -4.70 -16.28
C ALA A 144 -2.46 -5.35 -15.03
N ALA A 145 -2.58 -4.71 -13.88
CA ALA A 145 -2.06 -5.28 -12.63
C ALA A 145 -2.76 -4.71 -11.39
N VAL A 146 -2.53 -5.37 -10.26
CA VAL A 146 -2.96 -4.94 -8.94
C VAL A 146 -1.75 -4.65 -8.07
N LEU A 147 -1.61 -3.41 -7.59
CA LEU A 147 -0.58 -3.00 -6.64
C LEU A 147 -0.92 -3.50 -5.23
N ILE A 148 0.05 -4.15 -4.58
CA ILE A 148 -0.04 -4.49 -3.15
C ILE A 148 0.37 -3.28 -2.32
N ARG A 149 -0.57 -2.72 -1.55
CA ARG A 149 -0.35 -1.47 -0.81
C ARG A 149 -0.04 -1.66 0.65
N SER A 150 -0.78 -2.52 1.32
CA SER A 150 -0.58 -2.78 2.74
C SER A 150 -0.83 -4.25 3.05
N CYS A 151 -0.19 -4.70 4.13
CA CYS A 151 -0.36 -6.04 4.65
C CYS A 151 -0.38 -6.03 6.17
N ALA A 152 -0.96 -7.07 6.76
CA ALA A 152 -0.77 -7.44 8.16
C ALA A 152 0.30 -8.54 8.28
N PRO A 153 1.16 -8.52 9.32
CA PRO A 153 2.13 -9.58 9.54
C PRO A 153 1.43 -10.83 10.09
N VAL A 154 1.78 -12.00 9.57
CA VAL A 154 1.30 -13.31 10.07
C VAL A 154 2.45 -14.09 10.72
N SER A 155 3.62 -14.11 10.07
CA SER A 155 4.85 -14.71 10.61
C SER A 155 6.10 -13.94 10.14
N GLY A 156 7.25 -14.25 10.74
CA GLY A 156 8.53 -13.64 10.35
C GLY A 156 8.71 -12.20 10.86
N LEU A 157 8.06 -11.81 11.97
CA LEU A 157 8.10 -10.44 12.49
C LEU A 157 9.55 -9.94 12.73
N ALA A 158 10.43 -10.79 13.28
CA ALA A 158 11.84 -10.44 13.47
C ALA A 158 12.54 -10.07 12.16
N THR A 159 12.35 -10.88 11.12
CA THR A 159 12.88 -10.65 9.77
C THR A 159 12.29 -9.39 9.14
N ILE A 160 10.97 -9.16 9.30
CA ILE A 160 10.31 -7.93 8.85
C ILE A 160 10.94 -6.71 9.53
N GLN A 161 11.06 -6.71 10.86
CA GLN A 161 11.61 -5.60 11.63
C GLN A 161 13.07 -5.31 11.25
N GLN A 162 13.87 -6.36 11.02
CA GLN A 162 15.25 -6.24 10.55
C GLN A 162 15.32 -5.59 9.16
N ARG A 163 14.56 -6.11 8.18
CA ARG A 163 14.53 -5.58 6.81
C ARG A 163 14.00 -4.14 6.77
N ARG A 164 13.01 -3.83 7.61
CA ARG A 164 12.40 -2.50 7.74
C ARG A 164 13.23 -1.54 8.59
N LYS A 165 14.23 -2.02 9.34
CA LYS A 165 15.01 -1.27 10.33
C LYS A 165 14.11 -0.54 11.35
N GLN A 166 13.03 -1.19 11.77
CA GLN A 166 12.02 -0.64 12.69
C GLN A 166 11.59 -1.71 13.69
N ARG A 167 11.83 -1.48 14.99
CA ARG A 167 11.42 -2.37 16.08
C ARG A 167 10.03 -1.99 16.60
N THR A 168 9.01 -2.37 15.84
CA THR A 168 7.60 -2.18 16.21
C THR A 168 6.76 -3.28 15.58
N ASP A 169 5.61 -3.55 16.16
CA ASP A 169 4.54 -4.42 15.68
C ASP A 169 3.30 -3.63 15.26
N LYS A 170 3.37 -2.29 15.30
CA LYS A 170 2.24 -1.40 14.96
C LYS A 170 2.02 -1.32 13.44
N PRO A 171 0.81 -0.93 12.99
CA PRO A 171 0.45 -0.81 11.58
C PRO A 171 1.45 -0.03 10.71
N ILE A 172 2.16 0.94 11.29
CA ILE A 172 3.19 1.73 10.58
C ILE A 172 4.25 0.87 9.89
N LEU A 173 4.50 -0.36 10.35
CA LEU A 173 5.50 -1.27 9.81
C LEU A 173 5.21 -1.69 8.36
N LEU A 174 3.92 -1.88 8.01
CA LEU A 174 3.47 -2.48 6.74
C LEU A 174 2.35 -1.70 6.03
N THR A 175 1.99 -0.51 6.52
CA THR A 175 1.03 0.38 5.84
C THR A 175 1.70 1.26 4.79
N GLY A 176 1.85 0.74 3.56
CA GLY A 176 2.37 1.47 2.40
C GLY A 176 3.17 0.58 1.44
N PRO A 177 3.04 0.76 0.11
CA PRO A 177 3.48 -0.23 -0.88
C PRO A 177 5.00 -0.45 -0.85
N GLY A 178 5.79 0.62 -0.72
CA GLY A 178 7.24 0.52 -0.57
C GLY A 178 7.69 -0.19 0.71
N LYS A 179 6.84 -0.23 1.76
CA LYS A 179 7.12 -0.97 2.98
C LYS A 179 6.98 -2.47 2.77
N ILE A 180 6.01 -2.88 1.96
CA ILE A 180 5.79 -4.29 1.60
C ILE A 180 6.99 -4.82 0.83
N GLY A 181 7.46 -4.09 -0.19
CA GLY A 181 8.66 -4.47 -0.94
C GLY A 181 9.89 -4.64 -0.04
N GLN A 182 10.08 -3.74 0.93
CA GLN A 182 11.18 -3.86 1.90
C GLN A 182 11.00 -5.01 2.89
N ALA A 183 9.80 -5.22 3.44
CA ALA A 183 9.50 -6.31 4.37
C ALA A 183 9.73 -7.70 3.73
N LEU A 184 9.38 -7.84 2.46
CA LEU A 184 9.62 -9.04 1.69
C LEU A 184 11.06 -9.14 1.16
N GLY A 185 11.89 -8.10 1.28
CA GLY A 185 13.27 -8.11 0.78
C GLY A 185 13.36 -8.15 -0.75
N LEU A 186 12.41 -7.50 -1.44
CA LEU A 186 12.33 -7.53 -2.89
C LEU A 186 13.34 -6.60 -3.55
N SER A 187 13.69 -6.96 -4.77
CA SER A 187 14.44 -6.18 -5.74
C SER A 187 13.76 -6.31 -7.12
N THR A 188 14.24 -5.60 -8.13
CA THR A 188 13.68 -5.72 -9.49
C THR A 188 13.90 -7.09 -10.13
N SER A 189 14.81 -7.92 -9.60
CA SER A 189 14.97 -9.32 -10.07
C SER A 189 13.78 -10.20 -9.73
N TRP A 190 12.89 -9.74 -8.84
CA TRP A 190 11.62 -10.39 -8.54
C TRP A 190 10.50 -9.97 -9.48
N SER A 191 10.77 -9.21 -10.53
CA SER A 191 9.79 -8.95 -11.59
C SER A 191 9.70 -10.15 -12.53
N ASN A 192 8.52 -10.40 -13.09
CA ASN A 192 8.19 -11.58 -13.89
C ASN A 192 8.32 -12.93 -13.13
N HIS A 193 8.11 -12.92 -11.81
CA HIS A 193 8.13 -14.13 -10.98
C HIS A 193 6.71 -14.70 -10.83
N PRO A 194 6.47 -16.00 -11.11
CA PRO A 194 5.14 -16.61 -10.98
C PRO A 194 4.79 -16.84 -9.50
N LEU A 195 3.65 -16.31 -9.05
CA LEU A 195 3.21 -16.41 -7.64
C LEU A 195 2.56 -17.76 -7.29
N TYR A 196 2.22 -18.57 -8.29
CA TYR A 196 1.54 -19.86 -8.15
C TYR A 196 2.51 -21.05 -8.24
N VAL A 197 3.82 -20.81 -8.17
CA VAL A 197 4.87 -21.84 -8.22
C VAL A 197 5.59 -21.91 -6.87
N PRO A 198 5.75 -23.10 -6.25
CA PRO A 198 6.47 -23.23 -4.99
C PRO A 198 7.96 -22.86 -5.08
N GLY A 199 8.55 -22.41 -3.97
CA GLY A 199 9.99 -22.22 -3.80
C GLY A 199 10.49 -20.79 -3.99
N GLY A 200 9.60 -19.79 -3.98
CA GLY A 200 9.96 -18.39 -4.21
C GLY A 200 9.09 -17.40 -3.42
N LEU A 201 8.63 -16.35 -4.10
CA LEU A 201 7.58 -15.48 -3.59
C LEU A 201 6.24 -16.06 -4.05
N GLU A 202 5.42 -16.44 -3.09
CA GLU A 202 4.21 -17.19 -3.35
C GLU A 202 2.99 -16.42 -2.89
N LEU A 203 1.88 -16.58 -3.62
CA LEU A 203 0.56 -16.17 -3.17
C LEU A 203 -0.21 -17.41 -2.72
N LEU A 204 -0.66 -17.43 -1.47
CA LEU A 204 -1.42 -18.54 -0.90
C LEU A 204 -2.83 -18.09 -0.54
N ASP A 205 -3.74 -19.04 -0.49
CA ASP A 205 -5.05 -18.85 0.09
C ASP A 205 -4.96 -18.44 1.56
N GLY A 206 -5.90 -17.58 1.96
CA GLY A 206 -6.04 -17.06 3.31
C GLY A 206 -7.49 -16.71 3.60
N PRO A 207 -7.81 -16.38 4.86
CA PRO A 207 -9.17 -16.06 5.26
C PRO A 207 -9.66 -14.80 4.53
N ALA A 208 -10.84 -14.89 3.93
CA ALA A 208 -11.52 -13.75 3.34
C ALA A 208 -11.74 -12.65 4.40
N PRO A 209 -11.67 -11.36 4.02
CA PRO A 209 -12.00 -10.27 4.93
C PRO A 209 -13.49 -10.26 5.28
N GLU A 210 -13.86 -9.76 6.46
CA GLU A 210 -15.27 -9.64 6.89
C GLU A 210 -16.04 -8.59 6.07
N GLY A 211 -15.34 -7.69 5.39
CA GLY A 211 -15.90 -6.70 4.49
C GLY A 211 -14.83 -6.00 3.68
N ILE A 212 -15.24 -5.34 2.60
CA ILE A 212 -14.35 -4.59 1.71
C ILE A 212 -14.71 -3.11 1.76
N LEU A 213 -13.68 -2.28 1.94
CA LEU A 213 -13.77 -0.85 1.76
C LEU A 213 -13.21 -0.47 0.39
N VAL A 214 -13.84 0.50 -0.27
CA VAL A 214 -13.51 0.96 -1.62
C VAL A 214 -13.35 2.48 -1.63
N GLY A 215 -12.42 3.00 -2.42
CA GLY A 215 -12.25 4.44 -2.60
C GLY A 215 -11.24 4.79 -3.69
N PRO A 216 -10.90 6.08 -3.84
CA PRO A 216 -9.93 6.52 -4.83
C PRO A 216 -8.52 6.08 -4.46
N ARG A 217 -7.70 5.91 -5.50
CA ARG A 217 -6.29 5.51 -5.40
C ARG A 217 -5.42 6.66 -4.91
N VAL A 218 -4.24 6.34 -4.40
CA VAL A 218 -3.35 7.31 -3.72
C VAL A 218 -2.14 7.63 -4.58
N GLY A 219 -1.86 8.93 -4.74
CA GLY A 219 -0.64 9.41 -5.38
C GLY A 219 -0.69 9.38 -6.91
N ILE A 220 -1.89 9.51 -7.49
CA ILE A 220 -2.12 9.47 -8.93
C ILE A 220 -2.66 10.80 -9.49
N ASP A 221 -2.43 11.93 -8.81
CA ASP A 221 -2.98 13.25 -9.18
C ASP A 221 -2.60 13.73 -10.60
N TYR A 222 -1.61 13.10 -11.22
CA TYR A 222 -1.19 13.33 -12.61
C TYR A 222 -2.09 12.65 -13.65
N ALA A 223 -2.95 11.72 -13.24
CA ALA A 223 -3.88 11.00 -14.10
C ALA A 223 -5.09 11.89 -14.47
N SER A 224 -5.89 11.45 -15.43
CA SER A 224 -7.14 12.14 -15.78
C SER A 224 -8.08 12.23 -14.58
N PRO A 225 -8.91 13.28 -14.45
CA PRO A 225 -9.85 13.43 -13.34
C PRO A 225 -10.74 12.22 -13.09
N GLU A 226 -11.20 11.56 -14.16
CA GLU A 226 -11.99 10.32 -14.08
C GLU A 226 -11.23 9.21 -13.33
N HIS A 227 -10.02 8.88 -13.78
CA HIS A 227 -9.16 7.86 -13.17
C HIS A 227 -8.67 8.22 -11.75
N VAL A 228 -8.57 9.51 -11.42
CA VAL A 228 -8.27 9.98 -10.05
C VAL A 228 -9.45 9.74 -9.12
N ALA A 229 -10.68 10.02 -9.58
CA ALA A 229 -11.91 9.82 -8.82
C ALA A 229 -12.36 8.35 -8.75
N ALA A 230 -11.88 7.51 -9.67
CA ALA A 230 -12.28 6.12 -9.78
C ALA A 230 -12.05 5.32 -8.48
N PRO A 231 -13.06 4.57 -7.98
CA PRO A 231 -13.00 3.85 -6.72
C PRO A 231 -12.23 2.52 -6.87
N TRP A 232 -10.97 2.58 -7.28
CA TRP A 232 -10.15 1.41 -7.64
C TRP A 232 -9.08 1.05 -6.60
N ARG A 233 -9.28 1.51 -5.36
CA ARG A 233 -8.52 1.12 -4.18
C ARG A 233 -9.43 0.31 -3.26
N PHE A 234 -8.95 -0.87 -2.85
CA PHE A 234 -9.71 -1.82 -2.06
C PHE A 234 -8.96 -2.14 -0.77
N ALA A 235 -9.67 -2.26 0.35
CA ALA A 235 -9.07 -2.59 1.65
C ALA A 235 -9.95 -3.52 2.48
N ALA A 236 -9.32 -4.35 3.30
CA ALA A 236 -9.99 -5.26 4.23
C ALA A 236 -10.54 -4.49 5.44
N ALA A 237 -11.87 -4.47 5.62
CA ALA A 237 -12.56 -3.67 6.64
C ALA A 237 -12.26 -4.12 8.08
N ASP A 238 -11.91 -5.39 8.26
CA ASP A 238 -11.52 -6.02 9.53
C ASP A 238 -10.08 -5.69 9.96
N SER A 239 -9.33 -4.93 9.15
CA SER A 239 -7.89 -4.75 9.37
C SER A 239 -7.50 -3.32 9.79
N PRO A 240 -6.70 -3.16 10.86
CA PRO A 240 -6.09 -1.86 11.16
C PRO A 240 -4.93 -1.51 10.21
N TRP A 241 -4.45 -2.49 9.42
CA TRP A 241 -3.29 -2.41 8.53
C TRP A 241 -3.61 -1.82 7.16
N ILE A 242 -4.27 -0.66 7.16
CA ILE A 242 -4.62 0.10 5.96
C ILE A 242 -3.78 1.39 5.92
N SER A 243 -3.24 1.74 4.77
CA SER A 243 -2.45 2.97 4.59
C SER A 243 -3.32 4.23 4.59
N ALA A 244 -2.69 5.37 4.85
CA ALA A 244 -3.35 6.67 4.74
C ALA A 244 -3.52 7.07 3.25
N PRO A 245 -4.52 7.89 2.91
CA PRO A 245 -5.61 8.36 3.78
C PRO A 245 -6.71 7.28 3.94
N LYS A 246 -7.23 7.10 5.15
CA LYS A 246 -8.29 6.09 5.43
C LYS A 246 -9.70 6.64 5.23
N ASN A 247 -9.90 7.94 5.42
CA ASN A 247 -11.20 8.62 5.33
C ASN A 247 -11.78 8.67 3.91
N THR A 248 -10.97 8.37 2.89
CA THR A 248 -11.41 8.28 1.49
C THR A 248 -12.05 6.94 1.15
N LEU A 249 -11.90 5.94 2.01
CA LEU A 249 -12.49 4.61 1.83
C LEU A 249 -13.91 4.58 2.43
N LYS A 250 -14.83 3.89 1.74
CA LYS A 250 -16.22 3.66 2.15
C LYS A 250 -16.53 2.17 2.05
N ALA A 251 -17.49 1.68 2.83
CA ALA A 251 -17.95 0.30 2.67
C ALA A 251 -18.44 0.08 1.23
N GLN A 252 -18.04 -1.03 0.62
CA GLN A 252 -18.60 -1.45 -0.65
C GLN A 252 -20.11 -1.62 -0.47
N ALA A 253 -20.91 -0.95 -1.30
CA ALA A 253 -22.34 -1.23 -1.32
C ALA A 253 -22.52 -2.67 -1.78
N ASN A 254 -23.19 -3.50 -0.96
CA ASN A 254 -23.67 -4.78 -1.44
C ASN A 254 -24.78 -4.44 -2.44
N GLU A 255 -24.51 -4.62 -3.73
CA GLU A 255 -25.60 -4.73 -4.71
C GLU A 255 -26.39 -5.97 -4.30
N VAL A 256 -27.49 -5.76 -3.57
CA VAL A 256 -28.51 -6.78 -3.37
C VAL A 256 -29.15 -6.93 -4.74
N ASN A 257 -28.78 -8.00 -5.45
CA ASN A 257 -29.57 -8.47 -6.59
C ASN A 257 -30.94 -8.89 -6.06
N GLU A 258 -31.90 -7.97 -6.07
CA GLU A 258 -33.32 -8.31 -6.14
C GLU A 258 -33.61 -8.79 -7.56
N GLU A 259 -33.31 -10.05 -7.85
CA GLU A 259 -34.00 -10.77 -8.93
C GLU A 259 -35.39 -11.16 -8.40
N SER A 260 -36.40 -10.44 -8.88
CA SER A 260 -37.83 -10.82 -8.81
C SER A 260 -38.28 -11.37 -10.16
#